data_AF-A0A7S1W9W9-F1
#
_entry.id   AF-A0A7S1W9W9-F1
#
_cell.length_a   1.000
_cell.length_b   1.000
_cell.length_c   1.000
_cell.angle_alpha   90.00
_cell.angle_beta   90.00
_cell.angle_gamma   90.00
#
_symmetry.space_group_name_H-M   'P 1'
#
loop_
_entity.id
_entity.type
_entity.pdbx_description
1 polymer ?
#
loop_
_entity_poly.entity_id
_entity_poly.type
_entity_poly.pdbx_seq_one_letter_code
_entity_poly.pdbx_strand_id
1 'polypeptide(L)'
;QSAAAAWAALAAAPGTAAARGVIEVDFYRAMEGSNVGVYTTENNDLASLVGVLKYVHTEVLAEHSISPNDRLTRKYSIDVISKSRFRVRNPASLLSPTSGMVASVDFGGYVTYDNGVATNNAQLSHIRTYGGYVGVQEQRDVRFAYSEPYFWFSVNGFCPNLDWAHKGSLASPN
;
A
#
# COMPACT_ATOMS: atom_id res chain seq x y z
N GLN A 1 12.21 18.87 -19.49
CA GLN A 1 12.63 17.47 -19.65
C GLN A 1 11.85 16.66 -18.63
N SER A 2 10.81 15.95 -19.08
CA SER A 2 9.68 15.51 -18.26
C SER A 2 9.95 14.17 -17.55
N ALA A 3 9.48 14.06 -16.32
CA ALA A 3 9.57 12.90 -15.43
C ALA A 3 8.75 11.66 -15.89
N ALA A 4 8.27 11.63 -17.13
CA ALA A 4 7.43 10.56 -17.67
C ALA A 4 8.24 9.34 -18.16
N ALA A 5 9.55 9.46 -18.34
CA ALA A 5 10.38 8.41 -18.94
C ALA A 5 10.83 7.30 -17.96
N ALA A 6 10.53 7.40 -16.66
CA ALA A 6 11.03 6.45 -15.66
C ALA A 6 10.14 5.20 -15.46
N TRP A 7 8.95 5.14 -16.05
CA TRP A 7 7.97 4.08 -15.76
C TRP A 7 7.72 3.09 -16.91
N ALA A 8 8.38 3.26 -18.06
CA ALA A 8 8.08 2.50 -19.29
C ALA A 8 9.01 1.30 -19.59
N ALA A 9 9.84 0.85 -18.64
CA ALA A 9 10.75 -0.28 -18.88
C ALA A 9 10.52 -1.42 -17.88
N LEU A 10 9.38 -2.10 -17.99
CA LEU A 10 9.16 -3.40 -17.33
C LEU A 10 8.48 -4.41 -18.26
N ALA A 11 8.79 -4.33 -19.55
CA ALA A 11 8.44 -5.34 -20.55
C ALA A 11 9.73 -5.91 -21.15
N ALA A 12 10.35 -6.87 -20.47
CA ALA A 12 11.47 -7.64 -21.02
C ALA A 12 11.46 -9.10 -20.54
N ALA A 13 11.11 -9.98 -21.49
CA ALA A 13 11.49 -11.38 -21.70
C ALA A 13 11.32 -12.43 -20.55
N PRO A 14 10.97 -13.69 -20.89
CA PRO A 14 10.94 -14.80 -19.95
C PRO A 14 12.39 -15.22 -19.62
N GLY A 15 13.06 -14.44 -18.79
CA GLY A 15 14.29 -14.84 -18.14
C GLY A 15 13.99 -15.81 -17.02
N THR A 16 14.77 -16.89 -16.93
CA THR A 16 14.93 -17.73 -15.73
C THR A 16 14.78 -16.89 -14.47
N ALA A 17 14.04 -17.38 -13.47
CA ALA A 17 13.72 -16.72 -12.19
C ALA A 17 14.99 -16.24 -11.45
N ALA A 18 15.60 -15.18 -11.96
CA ALA A 18 16.65 -14.45 -11.29
C ALA A 18 15.97 -13.85 -10.05
N ALA A 19 16.58 -14.05 -8.88
CA ALA A 19 16.06 -13.51 -7.64
C ALA A 19 15.77 -12.01 -7.85
N ARG A 20 14.49 -11.63 -7.80
CA ARG A 20 14.09 -10.22 -7.96
C ARG A 20 14.82 -9.41 -6.87
N GLY A 21 15.53 -8.37 -7.32
CA GLY A 21 16.39 -7.57 -6.48
C GLY A 21 15.60 -6.72 -5.48
N VAL A 22 16.33 -5.98 -4.63
CA VAL A 22 15.72 -4.92 -3.83
C VAL A 22 15.36 -3.77 -4.77
N ILE A 23 14.11 -3.32 -4.73
CA ILE A 23 13.66 -2.11 -5.43
C ILE A 23 13.49 -0.95 -4.45
N GLU A 24 13.66 0.28 -4.93
CA GLU A 24 13.39 1.50 -4.17
C GLU A 24 12.10 2.14 -4.66
N VAL A 25 11.14 2.36 -3.75
CA VAL A 25 9.82 2.92 -4.10
C VAL A 25 9.42 3.97 -3.08
N ASP A 26 8.90 5.08 -3.58
CA ASP A 26 8.31 6.13 -2.75
C ASP A 26 6.82 5.82 -2.52
N PHE A 27 6.46 5.64 -1.26
CA PHE A 27 5.07 5.46 -0.81
C PHE A 27 4.56 6.71 -0.12
N TYR A 28 3.27 6.97 -0.28
CA TYR A 28 2.61 8.17 0.19
C TYR A 28 1.41 7.82 1.09
N ARG A 29 1.17 8.65 2.11
CA ARG A 29 0.03 8.48 3.01
C ARG A 29 -0.61 9.83 3.31
N ALA A 30 -1.93 9.90 3.15
CA ALA A 30 -2.72 11.03 3.63
C ALA A 30 -3.09 10.80 5.10
N MET A 31 -2.79 11.77 5.97
CA MET A 31 -3.03 11.67 7.40
C MET A 31 -3.18 13.07 8.03
N GLU A 32 -3.61 13.11 9.28
CA GLU A 32 -3.48 14.30 10.12
C GLU A 32 -2.00 14.56 10.44
N GLY A 33 -1.58 15.82 10.39
CA GLY A 33 -0.19 16.25 10.57
C GLY A 33 0.38 15.86 11.93
N SER A 34 -0.46 15.85 12.97
CA SER A 34 -0.11 15.40 14.32
C SER A 34 0.32 13.93 14.38
N ASN A 35 -0.06 13.10 13.38
CA ASN A 35 0.23 11.67 13.33
C ASN A 35 1.50 11.34 12.52
N VAL A 36 2.16 12.33 11.91
CA VAL A 36 3.39 12.10 11.14
C VAL A 36 4.50 11.62 12.08
N GLY A 37 5.02 10.43 11.82
CA GLY A 37 6.09 9.81 12.63
C GLY A 37 5.63 9.24 13.96
N VAL A 38 4.33 9.29 14.30
CA VAL A 38 3.80 8.74 15.55
C VAL A 38 3.64 7.23 15.48
N TYR A 39 3.10 6.72 14.37
CA TYR A 39 2.83 5.29 14.18
C TYR A 39 3.87 4.64 13.29
N THR A 40 4.17 3.37 13.56
CA THR A 40 4.99 2.56 12.67
C THR A 40 4.30 2.44 11.30
N THR A 41 5.09 2.41 10.23
CA THR A 41 4.56 2.25 8.86
C THR A 41 4.30 0.79 8.50
N GLU A 42 4.42 -0.10 9.50
CA GLU A 42 4.13 -1.52 9.43
C GLU A 42 2.64 -1.81 9.57
N ASN A 43 2.17 -2.85 8.88
CA ASN A 43 0.75 -3.25 8.82
C ASN A 43 -0.14 -2.06 8.43
N ASN A 44 0.19 -1.45 7.30
CA ASN A 44 -0.36 -0.16 6.92
C ASN A 44 -0.63 -0.08 5.42
N ASP A 45 -1.61 0.75 5.10
CA ASP A 45 -2.06 1.02 3.74
C ASP A 45 -1.46 2.35 3.27
N LEU A 46 -0.78 2.29 2.13
CA LEU A 46 -0.08 3.39 1.50
C LEU A 46 -0.52 3.50 0.03
N ALA A 47 -0.06 4.52 -0.65
CA ALA A 47 -0.39 4.71 -2.06
C ALA A 47 0.80 5.24 -2.87
N SER A 48 0.68 5.11 -4.18
CA SER A 48 1.41 5.95 -5.14
C SER A 48 1.02 7.42 -4.97
N LEU A 49 1.82 8.36 -5.49
CA LEU A 49 1.49 9.79 -5.45
C LEU A 49 0.10 10.07 -6.05
N VAL A 50 -0.20 9.47 -7.20
CA VAL A 50 -1.50 9.64 -7.84
C VAL A 50 -2.60 8.97 -7.02
N GLY A 51 -2.34 7.79 -6.44
CA GLY A 51 -3.31 7.10 -5.59
C GLY A 51 -3.68 7.88 -4.33
N VAL A 52 -2.72 8.57 -3.71
CA VAL A 52 -3.01 9.44 -2.55
C VAL A 52 -3.76 10.70 -2.97
N LEU A 53 -3.44 11.28 -4.13
CA LEU A 53 -4.19 12.42 -4.68
C LEU A 53 -5.65 12.03 -4.98
N LYS A 54 -5.87 10.85 -5.59
CA LYS A 54 -7.21 10.28 -5.77
C LYS A 54 -7.95 10.22 -4.44
N TYR A 55 -7.34 9.60 -3.42
CA TYR A 55 -7.96 9.46 -2.10
C TYR A 55 -8.32 10.82 -1.48
N VAL A 56 -7.43 11.81 -1.60
CA VAL A 56 -7.73 13.17 -1.13
C VAL A 56 -8.95 13.75 -1.84
N HIS A 57 -9.00 13.67 -3.18
CA HIS A 57 -10.08 14.24 -3.96
C HIS A 57 -11.42 13.52 -3.78
N THR A 58 -11.42 12.20 -3.67
CA THR A 58 -12.66 11.40 -3.73
C THR A 58 -13.18 10.95 -2.36
N GLU A 59 -12.35 10.99 -1.31
CA GLU A 59 -12.72 10.52 0.04
C GLU A 59 -12.48 11.57 1.12
N VAL A 60 -11.38 12.34 1.02
CA VAL A 60 -11.01 13.32 2.06
C VAL A 60 -11.76 14.63 1.89
N LEU A 61 -11.90 15.14 0.66
CA LEU A 61 -12.55 16.42 0.32
C LEU A 61 -13.92 16.24 -0.37
N ALA A 62 -14.54 15.08 -0.17
CA ALA A 62 -15.76 14.69 -0.86
C ALA A 62 -17.04 15.29 -0.25
N GLU A 63 -17.01 16.59 0.05
CA GLU A 63 -18.11 17.35 0.69
C GLU A 63 -19.41 17.27 -0.14
N HIS A 64 -19.29 17.18 -1.46
CA HIS A 64 -20.42 17.08 -2.38
C HIS A 64 -20.95 15.64 -2.58
N SER A 65 -20.25 14.61 -2.10
CA SER A 65 -20.53 13.21 -2.44
C SER A 65 -20.56 12.24 -1.26
N ILE A 66 -20.21 12.67 -0.04
CA ILE A 66 -20.25 11.84 1.16
C ILE A 66 -21.09 12.54 2.24
N SER A 67 -22.13 11.84 2.71
CA SER A 67 -22.97 12.33 3.81
C SER A 67 -22.19 12.39 5.13
N PRO A 68 -22.40 13.43 5.97
CA PRO A 68 -23.30 14.54 5.73
C PRO A 68 -22.66 15.62 4.83
N ASN A 69 -23.44 16.16 3.91
CA ASN A 69 -22.96 17.08 2.86
C ASN A 69 -22.62 18.49 3.40
N ASP A 70 -22.74 18.71 4.71
CA ASP A 70 -22.44 19.95 5.43
C ASP A 70 -21.13 19.88 6.22
N ARG A 71 -20.32 18.85 5.99
CA ARG A 71 -19.08 18.63 6.73
C ARG A 71 -18.08 19.78 6.48
N LEU A 72 -17.82 20.57 7.52
CA LEU A 72 -16.90 21.71 7.48
C LEU A 72 -15.42 21.35 7.68
N THR A 73 -15.12 20.07 7.92
CA THR A 73 -13.78 19.56 8.18
C THR A 73 -13.43 18.42 7.24
N ARG A 74 -12.14 18.15 7.04
CA ARG A 74 -11.68 17.04 6.19
C ARG A 74 -11.90 15.69 6.88
N LYS A 75 -12.10 14.62 6.10
CA LYS A 75 -12.25 13.25 6.65
C LYS A 75 -11.02 12.92 7.51
N TYR A 76 -11.22 12.42 8.72
CA TYR A 76 -10.15 12.07 9.67
C TYR A 76 -9.14 13.21 9.93
N SER A 77 -9.56 14.48 9.79
CA SER A 77 -8.68 15.64 9.94
C SER A 77 -7.44 15.61 9.04
N ILE A 78 -7.50 14.88 7.92
CA ILE A 78 -6.36 14.72 7.02
C ILE A 78 -5.97 16.09 6.42
N ASP A 79 -4.75 16.52 6.66
CA ASP A 79 -4.22 17.82 6.24
C ASP A 79 -2.82 17.76 5.65
N VAL A 80 -2.15 16.61 5.71
CA VAL A 80 -0.83 16.39 5.12
C VAL A 80 -0.79 15.12 4.28
N ILE A 81 0.15 15.11 3.32
CA ILE A 81 0.59 13.91 2.61
C ILE A 81 2.04 13.66 3.02
N SER A 82 2.29 12.57 3.72
CA SER A 82 3.65 12.13 4.04
C SER A 82 4.21 11.28 2.90
N LYS A 83 5.54 11.33 2.73
CA LYS A 83 6.31 10.52 1.78
C LYS A 83 7.34 9.71 2.56
N SER A 84 7.37 8.42 2.29
CA SER A 84 8.37 7.50 2.84
C SER A 84 8.99 6.68 1.71
N ARG A 85 10.31 6.56 1.73
CA ARG A 85 11.08 5.79 0.75
C ARG A 85 11.37 4.40 1.30
N PHE A 86 10.87 3.39 0.60
CA PHE A 86 11.01 1.99 0.98
C PHE A 86 12.01 1.27 0.09
N ARG A 87 12.76 0.36 0.71
CA ARG A 87 13.52 -0.69 0.02
C ARG A 87 12.72 -1.98 0.13
N VAL A 88 12.15 -2.44 -0.97
CA VAL A 88 11.24 -3.58 -1.01
C VAL A 88 11.95 -4.78 -1.63
N ARG A 89 11.84 -5.94 -0.98
CA ARG A 89 12.20 -7.23 -1.54
C ARG A 89 11.20 -8.27 -1.08
N ASN A 90 10.26 -8.59 -1.95
CA ASN A 90 9.26 -9.62 -1.69
C ASN A 90 9.86 -11.03 -1.79
N PRO A 91 9.28 -12.02 -1.09
CA PRO A 91 9.78 -13.40 -1.13
C PRO A 91 9.81 -13.97 -2.55
N ALA A 92 10.90 -14.61 -2.94
CA ALA A 92 11.03 -15.21 -4.28
C ALA A 92 9.97 -16.29 -4.54
N SER A 93 9.57 -17.02 -3.50
CA SER A 93 8.48 -18.01 -3.56
C SER A 93 7.13 -17.38 -3.91
N LEU A 94 6.85 -16.18 -3.39
CA LEU A 94 5.65 -15.42 -3.72
C LEU A 94 5.70 -14.88 -5.14
N LEU A 95 6.89 -14.47 -5.60
CA LEU A 95 7.11 -13.87 -6.91
C LEU A 95 7.29 -14.90 -8.05
N SER A 96 7.30 -16.20 -7.72
CA SER A 96 7.39 -17.27 -8.70
C SER A 96 6.22 -17.23 -9.68
N PRO A 97 6.44 -17.46 -10.99
CA PRO A 97 5.35 -17.58 -11.96
C PRO A 97 4.30 -18.64 -11.58
N THR A 98 4.69 -19.65 -10.79
CA THR A 98 3.80 -20.73 -10.35
C THR A 98 2.99 -20.40 -9.09
N SER A 99 3.25 -19.27 -8.41
CA SER A 99 2.55 -18.93 -7.17
C SER A 99 1.11 -18.46 -7.41
N GLY A 100 0.84 -17.88 -8.59
CA GLY A 100 -0.42 -17.18 -8.88
C GLY A 100 -0.62 -15.89 -8.07
N MET A 101 0.39 -15.46 -7.29
CA MET A 101 0.27 -14.36 -6.32
C MET A 101 0.84 -13.03 -6.80
N VAL A 102 1.47 -13.00 -7.98
CA VAL A 102 2.06 -11.78 -8.55
C VAL A 102 0.94 -10.87 -9.05
N ALA A 103 0.74 -9.74 -8.37
CA ALA A 103 -0.26 -8.74 -8.76
C ALA A 103 0.35 -7.65 -9.66
N SER A 104 1.62 -7.31 -9.42
CA SER A 104 2.46 -6.50 -10.30
C SER A 104 3.89 -7.01 -10.15
N VAL A 105 4.77 -6.69 -11.10
CA VAL A 105 6.07 -7.36 -11.29
C VAL A 105 6.83 -7.62 -9.99
N ASP A 106 6.93 -6.67 -9.05
CA ASP A 106 7.66 -6.88 -7.79
C ASP A 106 6.77 -7.08 -6.56
N PHE A 107 5.45 -7.22 -6.73
CA PHE A 107 4.46 -7.12 -5.67
C PHE A 107 3.47 -8.30 -5.62
N GLY A 108 3.10 -8.67 -4.38
CA GLY A 108 2.00 -9.60 -4.13
C GLY A 108 0.63 -8.93 -4.21
N GLY A 109 -0.43 -9.71 -4.01
CA GLY A 109 -1.79 -9.19 -3.89
C GLY A 109 -1.97 -8.26 -2.68
N TYR A 110 -2.78 -7.22 -2.80
CA TYR A 110 -3.01 -6.25 -1.72
C TYR A 110 -3.65 -6.85 -0.46
N VAL A 111 -3.19 -6.39 0.69
CA VAL A 111 -3.70 -6.71 2.03
C VAL A 111 -4.25 -5.45 2.68
N THR A 112 -5.54 -5.42 3.02
CA THR A 112 -6.11 -4.25 3.72
C THR A 112 -5.76 -4.32 5.19
N TYR A 113 -5.29 -3.21 5.76
CA TYR A 113 -5.01 -3.09 7.18
C TYR A 113 -5.87 -2.03 7.86
N ASP A 114 -6.62 -2.43 8.89
CA ASP A 114 -7.36 -1.53 9.77
C ASP A 114 -6.78 -1.62 11.18
N ASN A 115 -6.37 -0.50 11.79
CA ASN A 115 -5.74 -0.48 13.13
C ASN A 115 -4.57 -1.47 13.30
N GLY A 116 -3.83 -1.73 12.21
CA GLY A 116 -2.70 -2.65 12.18
C GLY A 116 -3.07 -4.13 12.01
N VAL A 117 -4.36 -4.49 11.94
CA VAL A 117 -4.80 -5.87 11.67
C VAL A 117 -5.21 -6.03 10.20
N ALA A 118 -4.77 -7.12 9.58
CA ALA A 118 -5.21 -7.49 8.23
C ALA A 118 -6.69 -7.89 8.27
N THR A 119 -7.52 -7.21 7.48
CA THR A 119 -8.98 -7.42 7.52
C THR A 119 -9.51 -8.33 6.41
N ASN A 120 -8.66 -8.71 5.46
CA ASN A 120 -8.99 -9.69 4.43
C ASN A 120 -8.41 -11.08 4.77
N ASN A 121 -9.23 -11.94 5.40
CA ASN A 121 -8.83 -13.28 5.86
C ASN A 121 -8.14 -14.16 4.79
N ALA A 122 -8.49 -14.00 3.51
CA ALA A 122 -7.86 -14.71 2.41
C ALA A 122 -6.36 -14.38 2.24
N GLN A 123 -5.90 -13.21 2.68
CA GLN A 123 -4.48 -12.84 2.62
C GLN A 123 -3.69 -13.30 3.84
N LEU A 124 -4.34 -13.57 4.97
CA LEU A 124 -3.66 -14.13 6.14
C LEU A 124 -3.07 -15.52 5.85
N SER A 125 -3.75 -16.34 5.03
CA SER A 125 -3.18 -17.62 4.59
C SER A 125 -1.93 -17.40 3.72
N HIS A 126 -1.94 -16.43 2.81
CA HIS A 126 -0.78 -16.11 1.98
C HIS A 126 0.40 -15.58 2.80
N ILE A 127 0.15 -14.72 3.80
CA ILE A 127 1.20 -14.26 4.71
C ILE A 127 1.79 -15.44 5.49
N ARG A 128 0.97 -16.41 5.93
CA ARG A 128 1.47 -17.63 6.58
C ARG A 128 2.30 -18.50 5.63
N THR A 129 1.90 -18.60 4.37
CA THR A 129 2.59 -19.44 3.37
C THR A 129 3.90 -18.84 2.87
N TYR A 130 3.92 -17.54 2.59
CA TYR A 130 5.03 -16.88 1.90
C TYR A 130 5.86 -15.98 2.81
N GLY A 131 5.40 -15.71 4.04
CA GLY A 131 5.95 -14.69 4.92
C GLY A 131 5.37 -13.30 4.63
N GLY A 132 5.91 -12.29 5.32
CA GLY A 132 5.53 -10.89 5.11
C GLY A 132 5.94 -10.40 3.72
N TYR A 133 5.05 -9.63 3.08
CA TYR A 133 5.30 -9.07 1.75
C TYR A 133 4.59 -7.71 1.60
N VAL A 134 5.06 -6.93 0.63
CA VAL A 134 4.41 -5.71 0.17
C VAL A 134 3.45 -6.07 -0.96
N GLY A 135 2.17 -5.75 -0.77
CA GLY A 135 1.11 -5.99 -1.74
C GLY A 135 0.79 -4.74 -2.55
N VAL A 136 0.12 -4.93 -3.69
CA VAL A 136 -0.33 -3.82 -4.55
C VAL A 136 -1.74 -4.08 -5.10
N GLN A 137 -2.50 -3.01 -5.26
CA GLN A 137 -3.80 -3.01 -5.95
C GLN A 137 -3.86 -1.82 -6.89
N GLU A 138 -4.10 -2.07 -8.18
CA GLU A 138 -4.48 -1.02 -9.12
C GLU A 138 -5.84 -0.44 -8.73
N GLN A 139 -5.91 0.88 -8.72
CA GLN A 139 -7.11 1.64 -8.39
C GLN A 139 -7.70 2.27 -9.64
N ARG A 140 -9.03 2.28 -9.72
CA ARG A 140 -9.80 3.01 -10.74
C ARG A 140 -11.01 3.65 -10.08
N ASP A 141 -11.25 4.92 -10.35
CA ASP A 141 -12.33 5.71 -9.79
C ASP A 141 -12.85 6.69 -10.85
N VAL A 142 -14.13 6.61 -11.18
CA VAL A 142 -14.77 7.46 -12.19
C VAL A 142 -14.80 8.94 -11.78
N ARG A 143 -14.69 9.23 -10.49
CA ARG A 143 -14.67 10.59 -9.93
C ARG A 143 -13.29 11.24 -10.06
N PHE A 144 -12.25 10.45 -10.36
CA PHE A 144 -10.88 10.92 -10.54
C PHE A 144 -10.38 10.53 -11.93
N ALA A 145 -10.74 11.37 -12.92
CA ALA A 145 -10.44 11.17 -14.32
C ALA A 145 -8.92 11.27 -14.58
N TYR A 146 -8.23 10.14 -14.46
CA TYR A 146 -6.79 10.01 -14.69
C TYR A 146 -6.53 8.77 -15.55
N SER A 147 -5.73 8.91 -16.59
CA SER A 147 -5.56 7.87 -17.64
C SER A 147 -4.54 6.80 -17.30
N GLU A 148 -3.54 7.13 -16.49
CA GLU A 148 -2.47 6.21 -16.11
C GLU A 148 -2.86 5.40 -14.86
N PRO A 149 -2.33 4.17 -14.70
CA PRO A 149 -2.61 3.37 -13.52
C PRO A 149 -2.05 4.03 -12.26
N TYR A 150 -2.79 3.92 -11.18
CA TYR A 150 -2.39 4.36 -9.85
C TYR A 150 -2.74 3.30 -8.83
N PHE A 151 -1.98 3.27 -7.74
CA PHE A 151 -1.90 2.10 -6.89
C PHE A 151 -2.09 2.43 -5.42
N TRP A 152 -2.72 1.49 -4.73
CA TRP A 152 -2.57 1.29 -3.29
C TRP A 152 -1.54 0.19 -3.03
N PHE A 153 -0.81 0.35 -1.94
CA PHE A 153 0.22 -0.57 -1.48
C PHE A 153 -0.08 -0.97 -0.04
N SER A 154 0.20 -2.22 0.31
CA SER A 154 0.04 -2.72 1.66
C SER A 154 1.38 -3.16 2.19
N VAL A 155 1.86 -2.55 3.29
CA VAL A 155 3.14 -2.91 3.90
C VAL A 155 2.86 -3.82 5.09
N ASN A 156 3.25 -5.09 4.97
CA ASN A 156 3.20 -6.02 6.08
C ASN A 156 4.26 -5.68 7.14
N GLY A 157 3.90 -5.89 8.41
CA GLY A 157 4.86 -5.94 9.50
C GLY A 157 4.53 -7.05 10.47
N PHE A 158 5.05 -6.92 11.69
CA PHE A 158 4.96 -7.97 12.69
C PHE A 158 3.52 -8.17 13.23
N CYS A 159 3.15 -9.42 13.52
CA CYS A 159 1.82 -9.88 13.96
C CYS A 159 0.64 -9.25 13.21
N PRO A 160 0.53 -9.44 11.88
CA PRO A 160 -0.50 -8.80 11.05
C PRO A 160 -1.93 -9.27 11.36
N ASN A 161 -2.09 -10.34 12.13
CA ASN A 161 -3.39 -10.87 12.56
C ASN A 161 -3.90 -10.23 13.87
N LEU A 162 -3.15 -9.30 14.47
CA LEU A 162 -3.50 -8.60 15.70
C LEU A 162 -3.53 -7.10 15.46
N ASP A 163 -4.38 -6.38 16.18
CA ASP A 163 -4.36 -4.91 16.18
C ASP A 163 -3.13 -4.36 16.92
N TRP A 164 -2.88 -3.05 16.81
CA TRP A 164 -1.72 -2.42 17.45
C TRP A 164 -1.60 -2.64 18.96
N ALA A 165 -2.72 -2.69 19.69
CA ALA A 165 -2.71 -2.85 21.14
C ALA A 165 -2.28 -4.27 21.57
N HIS A 166 -2.46 -5.26 20.69
CA HIS A 166 -2.24 -6.66 21.00
C HIS A 166 -1.00 -7.27 20.35
N LYS A 167 -0.20 -6.55 19.57
CA LYS A 167 1.00 -7.11 18.91
C LYS A 167 2.13 -7.48 19.89
N GLY A 168 2.30 -6.75 20.98
CA GLY A 168 3.50 -6.83 21.82
C GLY A 168 4.65 -6.01 21.21
N SER A 169 5.86 -6.56 21.19
CA SER A 169 7.03 -5.91 20.57
C SER A 169 7.82 -6.88 19.70
N LEU A 170 8.71 -6.36 18.83
CA LEU A 170 9.60 -7.21 18.04
C LEU A 170 10.48 -8.14 18.90
N ALA A 171 10.84 -7.72 20.12
CA ALA A 171 11.64 -8.51 21.06
C ALA A 171 10.81 -9.50 21.90
N SER A 172 9.51 -9.22 22.08
CA SER A 172 8.58 -10.04 22.85
C SER A 172 7.23 -10.07 22.13
N PRO A 173 7.11 -10.90 21.07
CA PRO A 173 5.89 -11.02 20.31
C PRO A 173 4.78 -11.69 21.14
N ASN A 174 3.54 -11.22 21.01
CA ASN A 174 2.36 -11.90 21.58
C ASN A 174 1.92 -13.11 20.75
#